data_AF-E9SEL3-F1
#
_entry.id   AF-E9SEL3-F1
#
_cell.length_a   1.000
_cell.length_b   1.000
_cell.length_c   1.000
_cell.angle_alpha   90.00
_cell.angle_beta   90.00
_cell.angle_gamma   90.00
#
_symmetry.space_group_name_H-M   'P 1'
#
loop_
_entity.id
_entity.type
_entity.pdbx_description
1 polymer ?
#
loop_
_entity_poly.entity_id
_entity_poly.type
_entity_poly.pdbx_seq_one_letter_code
_entity_poly.pdbx_strand_id
1 'polypeptide(L)'
;MTKNEALEVLSYHSCRNTNVEDPRWEFGFIGRLRPSGGELNEDNFIQIMESIRILREDLTAEKIDKNLVYDITSIIRLTRMWCTPPNGGANKTMSAHEQEQLLQWVSIIEKTLFYLLDGAEDNIAFQDYYCYLQDSTEQLFKAELLRMI
;
A
#
# COMPACT_ATOMS: atom_id res chain seq x y z
N MET A 1 2.14 -0.73 -15.93
CA MET A 1 0.82 -0.69 -15.27
C MET A 1 0.09 0.56 -15.71
N THR A 2 -1.12 0.40 -16.22
CA THR A 2 -2.00 1.51 -16.60
C THR A 2 -2.72 2.10 -15.38
N LYS A 3 -3.34 3.28 -15.56
CA LYS A 3 -4.17 3.92 -14.52
C LYS A 3 -5.32 3.04 -14.01
N ASN A 4 -6.00 2.33 -14.90
CA ASN A 4 -7.12 1.45 -14.51
C ASN A 4 -6.62 0.23 -13.74
N GLU A 5 -5.48 -0.34 -14.15
CA GLU A 5 -4.83 -1.42 -13.41
C GLU A 5 -4.40 -0.96 -12.01
N ALA A 6 -3.86 0.25 -11.87
CA ALA A 6 -3.49 0.81 -10.56
C ALA A 6 -4.70 0.96 -9.62
N LEU A 7 -5.84 1.45 -10.13
CA LEU A 7 -7.09 1.52 -9.36
C LEU A 7 -7.59 0.13 -8.95
N GLU A 8 -7.52 -0.84 -9.86
CA GLU A 8 -7.91 -2.22 -9.58
C GLU A 8 -7.00 -2.86 -8.51
N VAL A 9 -5.69 -2.71 -8.64
CA VAL A 9 -4.68 -3.19 -7.69
C VAL A 9 -4.96 -2.64 -6.28
N LEU A 10 -5.12 -1.31 -6.14
CA LEU A 10 -5.45 -0.69 -4.86
C LEU A 10 -6.74 -1.27 -4.24
N SER A 11 -7.76 -1.52 -5.05
CA SER A 11 -9.04 -2.07 -4.57
C SER A 11 -8.91 -3.50 -3.99
N TYR A 12 -7.95 -4.29 -4.48
CA TYR A 12 -7.65 -5.61 -3.92
C TYR A 12 -6.86 -5.49 -2.61
N HIS A 13 -5.82 -4.65 -2.57
CA HIS A 13 -5.04 -4.45 -1.35
C HIS A 13 -5.87 -3.84 -0.20
N SER A 14 -6.89 -3.04 -0.51
CA SER A 14 -7.76 -2.37 0.46
C SER A 14 -8.93 -3.21 0.98
N CYS A 15 -9.16 -4.39 0.42
CA CYS A 15 -10.38 -5.18 0.61
C CYS A 15 -11.68 -4.46 0.18
N ARG A 16 -11.65 -3.60 -0.86
CA ARG A 16 -12.86 -2.99 -1.44
C ARG A 16 -13.41 -3.75 -2.66
N ASN A 17 -12.56 -4.34 -3.48
CA ASN A 17 -12.94 -5.09 -4.69
C ASN A 17 -14.05 -6.14 -4.40
N THR A 18 -15.03 -6.27 -5.29
CA THR A 18 -16.14 -7.20 -5.05
C THR A 18 -15.85 -8.63 -5.48
N ASN A 19 -14.79 -8.86 -6.26
CA ASN A 19 -14.39 -10.20 -6.70
C ASN A 19 -13.52 -10.87 -5.64
N VAL A 20 -14.17 -11.41 -4.60
CA VAL A 20 -13.51 -12.04 -3.44
C VAL A 20 -12.85 -13.39 -3.75
N GLU A 21 -13.17 -13.99 -4.89
CA GLU A 21 -12.59 -15.26 -5.35
C GLU A 21 -11.24 -15.08 -6.07
N ASP A 22 -10.86 -13.85 -6.40
CA ASP A 22 -9.57 -13.56 -6.98
C ASP A 22 -8.45 -13.77 -5.94
N PRO A 23 -7.34 -14.47 -6.28
CA PRO A 23 -6.24 -14.68 -5.36
C PRO A 23 -5.65 -13.39 -4.76
N ARG A 24 -5.73 -12.26 -5.47
CA ARG A 24 -5.29 -10.95 -4.97
C ARG A 24 -6.10 -10.48 -3.76
N TRP A 25 -7.30 -11.00 -3.55
CA TRP A 25 -8.12 -10.71 -2.39
C TRP A 25 -7.59 -11.35 -1.10
N GLU A 26 -7.12 -12.59 -1.20
CA GLU A 26 -6.54 -13.32 -0.08
C GLU A 26 -5.07 -12.92 0.14
N PHE A 27 -4.33 -12.75 -0.95
CA PHE A 27 -2.88 -12.53 -0.91
C PHE A 27 -2.45 -11.07 -1.07
N GLY A 28 -3.41 -10.14 -1.20
CA GLY A 28 -3.18 -8.69 -1.18
C GLY A 28 -2.76 -8.19 0.20
N PHE A 29 -2.52 -6.89 0.33
CA PHE A 29 -1.80 -6.32 1.49
C PHE A 29 -2.57 -6.57 2.80
N ILE A 30 -3.83 -6.13 2.86
CA ILE A 30 -4.69 -6.40 4.02
C ILE A 30 -5.11 -7.88 4.10
N GLY A 31 -5.21 -8.57 2.95
CA GLY A 31 -5.47 -10.02 2.90
C GLY A 31 -4.45 -10.83 3.70
N ARG A 32 -3.15 -10.51 3.54
CA ARG A 32 -2.03 -11.12 4.27
C ARG A 32 -2.07 -10.88 5.77
N LEU A 33 -2.74 -9.83 6.25
CA LEU A 33 -2.85 -9.58 7.68
C LEU A 33 -3.83 -10.54 8.36
N ARG A 34 -4.77 -11.14 7.62
CA ARG A 34 -5.76 -12.09 8.14
C ARG A 34 -5.09 -13.31 8.79
N PRO A 35 -5.75 -14.02 9.72
CA PRO A 35 -5.15 -15.18 10.41
C PRO A 35 -4.60 -16.28 9.50
N SER A 36 -5.19 -16.46 8.31
CA SER A 36 -4.75 -17.43 7.30
C SER A 36 -3.82 -16.82 6.24
N GLY A 37 -3.47 -15.54 6.37
CA GLY A 37 -2.80 -14.76 5.33
C GLY A 37 -1.33 -15.14 5.09
N GLY A 38 -0.70 -15.87 6.01
CA GLY A 38 0.71 -16.27 5.88
C GLY A 38 1.69 -15.11 6.12
N GLU A 39 2.87 -15.21 5.51
CA GLU A 39 3.96 -14.24 5.68
C GLU A 39 3.65 -12.89 5.00
N LEU A 40 4.27 -11.82 5.53
CA LEU A 40 4.24 -10.52 4.88
C LEU A 40 4.85 -10.59 3.49
N ASN A 41 4.22 -9.92 2.53
CA ASN A 41 4.72 -9.82 1.17
C ASN A 41 5.03 -8.37 0.83
N GLU A 42 6.32 -8.04 0.76
CA GLU A 42 6.80 -6.71 0.42
C GLU A 42 6.40 -6.28 -1.00
N ASP A 43 6.22 -7.21 -1.94
CA ASP A 43 5.76 -6.90 -3.29
C ASP A 43 4.38 -6.22 -3.26
N ASN A 44 3.53 -6.54 -2.27
CA ASN A 44 2.26 -5.85 -2.09
C ASN A 44 2.44 -4.38 -1.73
N PHE A 45 3.42 -4.04 -0.88
CA PHE A 45 3.73 -2.66 -0.52
C PHE A 45 4.24 -1.89 -1.75
N ILE A 46 5.14 -2.49 -2.53
CA ILE A 46 5.67 -1.89 -3.76
C ILE A 46 4.56 -1.67 -4.79
N GLN A 47 3.66 -2.64 -4.98
CA GLN A 47 2.51 -2.50 -5.88
C GLN A 47 1.59 -1.36 -5.46
N ILE A 48 1.34 -1.17 -4.16
CA ILE A 48 0.58 -0.03 -3.64
C ILE A 48 1.28 1.29 -3.98
N MET A 49 2.57 1.42 -3.66
CA MET A 49 3.31 2.66 -3.88
C MET A 49 3.41 3.04 -5.36
N GLU A 50 3.68 2.06 -6.23
CA GLU A 50 3.69 2.30 -7.68
C GLU A 50 2.30 2.63 -8.23
N SER A 51 1.23 2.04 -7.69
CA SER A 51 -0.14 2.42 -8.03
C SER A 51 -0.44 3.87 -7.65
N ILE A 52 -0.04 4.30 -6.44
CA ILE A 52 -0.18 5.69 -5.98
C ILE A 52 0.61 6.64 -6.87
N ARG A 53 1.82 6.28 -7.29
CA ARG A 53 2.67 7.08 -8.21
C ARG A 53 2.03 7.26 -9.58
N ILE A 54 1.40 6.22 -10.13
CA ILE A 54 0.64 6.30 -11.39
C ILE A 54 -0.58 7.22 -11.22
N LEU A 55 -1.23 7.16 -10.07
CA LEU A 55 -2.45 7.91 -9.74
C LEU A 55 -2.19 9.30 -9.13
N ARG A 56 -0.92 9.77 -9.11
CA ARG A 56 -0.55 11.03 -8.45
C ARG A 56 -1.35 12.23 -8.95
N GLU A 57 -1.63 12.31 -10.25
CA GLU A 57 -2.38 13.41 -10.86
C GLU A 57 -3.85 13.41 -10.43
N ASP A 58 -4.42 12.24 -10.11
CA ASP A 58 -5.77 12.14 -9.56
C ASP A 58 -5.82 12.54 -8.08
N LEU A 59 -4.75 12.28 -7.34
CA LEU A 59 -4.62 12.61 -5.93
C LEU A 59 -4.32 14.08 -5.69
N THR A 60 -3.70 14.77 -6.65
CA THR A 60 -3.43 16.23 -6.59
C THR A 60 -4.53 17.08 -7.24
N ALA A 61 -5.55 16.44 -7.82
CA ALA A 61 -6.67 17.13 -8.46
C ALA A 61 -7.61 17.79 -7.43
N GLU A 62 -8.29 18.87 -7.85
CA GLU A 62 -9.31 19.55 -7.02
C GLU A 62 -10.47 18.62 -6.61
N LYS A 63 -10.76 17.61 -7.42
CA LYS A 63 -11.78 16.58 -7.17
C LYS A 63 -11.15 15.20 -7.27
N ILE A 64 -11.22 14.46 -6.18
CA ILE A 64 -10.62 13.13 -6.05
C ILE A 64 -11.76 12.10 -5.97
N ASP A 65 -11.60 10.96 -6.64
CA ASP A 65 -12.51 9.83 -6.47
C ASP A 65 -12.48 9.34 -5.01
N LYS A 66 -13.64 9.34 -4.35
CA LYS A 66 -13.77 8.86 -2.97
C LYS A 66 -13.29 7.41 -2.79
N ASN A 67 -13.39 6.57 -3.82
CA ASN A 67 -12.95 5.17 -3.77
C ASN A 67 -11.43 5.07 -3.74
N LEU A 68 -10.74 5.95 -4.47
CA LEU A 68 -9.27 6.04 -4.42
C LEU A 68 -8.80 6.45 -3.02
N VAL A 69 -9.42 7.48 -2.45
CA VAL A 69 -9.14 7.89 -1.06
C VAL A 69 -9.47 6.77 -0.08
N TYR A 70 -10.61 6.10 -0.24
CA TYR A 70 -11.01 4.98 0.59
C TYR A 70 -9.99 3.85 0.54
N ASP A 71 -9.51 3.46 -0.64
CA ASP A 71 -8.58 2.35 -0.78
C ASP A 71 -7.28 2.60 -0.01
N ILE A 72 -6.67 3.79 -0.19
CA ILE A 72 -5.42 4.14 0.48
C ILE A 72 -5.63 4.30 1.99
N THR A 73 -6.69 5.00 2.41
CA THR A 73 -6.98 5.21 3.84
C THR A 73 -7.38 3.91 4.55
N SER A 74 -8.06 2.99 3.86
CA SER A 74 -8.39 1.65 4.37
C SER A 74 -7.11 0.85 4.62
N ILE A 75 -6.16 0.83 3.67
CA ILE A 75 -4.86 0.16 3.82
C ILE A 75 -4.14 0.68 5.08
N ILE A 76 -4.04 2.00 5.24
CA ILE A 76 -3.40 2.62 6.41
C ILE A 76 -4.14 2.25 7.69
N ARG A 77 -5.47 2.47 7.72
CA ARG A 77 -6.28 2.36 8.93
C ARG A 77 -6.39 0.92 9.40
N LEU A 78 -6.64 -0.01 8.50
CA LEU A 78 -6.75 -1.43 8.82
C LEU A 78 -5.39 -1.94 9.32
N THR A 79 -4.29 -1.65 8.64
CA THR A 79 -2.97 -2.11 9.12
C THR A 79 -2.66 -1.62 10.53
N ARG A 80 -2.87 -0.33 10.82
CA ARG A 80 -2.66 0.22 12.16
C ARG A 80 -3.56 -0.44 13.22
N MET A 81 -4.82 -0.73 12.88
CA MET A 81 -5.74 -1.43 13.76
C MET A 81 -5.26 -2.86 14.07
N TRP A 82 -4.74 -3.57 13.07
CA TRP A 82 -4.19 -4.93 13.25
C TRP A 82 -2.88 -4.91 14.06
N CYS A 83 -2.13 -3.80 14.02
CA CYS A 83 -0.91 -3.59 14.80
C CYS A 83 -1.13 -3.02 16.21
N THR A 84 -2.37 -2.87 16.73
CA THR A 84 -2.62 -2.21 18.04
C THR A 84 -3.19 -3.19 19.10
N PRO A 85 -2.57 -3.35 20.29
CA PRO A 85 -3.13 -4.17 21.40
C PRO A 85 -4.39 -3.54 22.05
N PRO A 86 -5.29 -4.30 22.74
CA PRO A 86 -5.28 -5.76 22.97
C PRO A 86 -5.94 -6.56 21.83
N ASN A 87 -6.47 -5.84 20.83
CA ASN A 87 -7.28 -6.38 19.73
C ASN A 87 -6.54 -6.28 18.39
N GLY A 88 -5.21 -6.47 18.39
CA GLY A 88 -4.42 -6.60 17.17
C GLY A 88 -4.91 -7.83 16.44
N GLY A 89 -5.87 -7.61 15.53
CA GLY A 89 -6.87 -8.58 15.13
C GLY A 89 -6.25 -9.92 14.75
N ALA A 90 -6.65 -10.97 15.47
CA ALA A 90 -6.68 -12.37 15.05
C ALA A 90 -5.37 -13.08 14.60
N ASN A 91 -4.24 -12.41 14.39
CA ASN A 91 -2.97 -13.08 14.10
C ASN A 91 -2.03 -13.03 15.31
N LYS A 92 -2.22 -13.97 16.25
CA LYS A 92 -1.36 -14.13 17.45
C LYS A 92 0.10 -14.49 17.13
N THR A 93 0.46 -14.61 15.86
CA THR A 93 1.78 -15.03 15.39
C THR A 93 2.62 -13.91 14.81
N MET A 94 2.09 -12.68 14.66
CA MET A 94 2.88 -11.57 14.14
C MET A 94 3.96 -11.16 15.14
N SER A 95 5.22 -11.21 14.71
CA SER A 95 6.37 -10.79 15.50
C SER A 95 6.44 -9.27 15.64
N ALA A 96 7.17 -8.80 16.64
CA ALA A 96 7.42 -7.36 16.82
C ALA A 96 8.13 -6.74 15.61
N HIS A 97 8.99 -7.52 14.93
CA HIS A 97 9.68 -7.08 13.72
C HIS A 97 8.72 -6.89 12.53
N GLU A 98 7.83 -7.86 12.29
CA GLU A 98 6.79 -7.74 11.25
C GLU A 98 5.85 -6.56 11.53
N GLN A 99 5.50 -6.35 12.80
CA GLN A 99 4.68 -5.21 13.20
C GLN A 99 5.40 -3.88 12.92
N GLU A 100 6.68 -3.76 13.25
CA GLU A 100 7.49 -2.58 12.95
C GLU A 100 7.59 -2.33 11.45
N GLN A 101 7.81 -3.38 10.66
CA GLN A 101 7.87 -3.31 9.20
C GLN A 101 6.54 -2.83 8.60
N LEU A 102 5.40 -3.38 9.03
CA LEU A 102 4.08 -2.93 8.59
C LEU A 102 3.84 -1.45 8.94
N LEU A 103 4.22 -1.04 10.15
CA LEU A 103 4.07 0.35 10.60
C LEU A 103 4.97 1.30 9.79
N GLN A 104 6.17 0.87 9.41
CA GLN A 104 7.04 1.62 8.51
C GLN A 104 6.39 1.78 7.14
N TRP A 105 5.93 0.69 6.51
CA TRP A 105 5.27 0.74 5.20
C TRP A 105 4.06 1.66 5.17
N VAL A 106 3.15 1.56 6.15
CA VAL A 106 1.97 2.44 6.17
C VAL A 106 2.29 3.88 6.56
N SER A 107 3.39 4.13 7.29
CA SER A 107 3.90 5.48 7.52
C SER A 107 4.37 6.12 6.22
N ILE A 108 5.06 5.36 5.36
CA ILE A 108 5.47 5.81 4.02
C ILE A 108 4.23 6.12 3.17
N ILE A 109 3.26 5.20 3.09
CA ILE A 109 2.01 5.40 2.33
C ILE A 109 1.25 6.64 2.83
N GLU A 110 1.10 6.79 4.14
CA GLU A 110 0.38 7.89 4.78
C GLU A 110 1.02 9.24 4.48
N LYS A 111 2.35 9.34 4.60
CA LYS A 111 3.09 10.56 4.26
C LYS A 111 2.99 10.89 2.78
N THR A 112 3.11 9.91 1.89
CA THR A 112 2.95 10.13 0.45
C THR A 112 1.56 10.65 0.12
N LEU A 113 0.50 10.04 0.68
CA LEU A 113 -0.86 10.55 0.51
C LEU A 113 -0.99 11.98 1.03
N PHE A 114 -0.47 12.26 2.23
CA PHE A 114 -0.51 13.60 2.84
C PHE A 114 0.13 14.66 1.93
N TYR A 115 1.32 14.40 1.38
CA TYR A 115 2.00 15.35 0.49
C TYR A 115 1.31 15.50 -0.87
N LEU A 116 0.77 14.42 -1.45
CA LEU A 116 0.03 14.52 -2.71
C LEU A 116 -1.24 15.35 -2.54
N LEU A 117 -1.97 15.18 -1.43
CA LEU A 117 -3.16 15.99 -1.14
C LEU A 117 -2.84 17.47 -0.91
N ASP A 118 -1.63 17.81 -0.49
CA ASP A 118 -1.12 19.19 -0.38
C ASP A 118 -0.61 19.76 -1.71
N GLY A 119 -0.60 18.94 -2.78
CA GLY A 119 -0.13 19.33 -4.11
C GLY A 119 1.40 19.32 -4.26
N ALA A 120 2.12 18.59 -3.42
CA ALA A 120 3.57 18.47 -3.52
C ALA A 120 4.02 17.75 -4.79
N GLU A 121 5.23 18.09 -5.25
CA GLU A 121 5.88 17.41 -6.38
C GLU A 121 6.28 15.96 -6.02
N ASP A 122 6.46 15.13 -7.05
CA ASP A 122 6.77 13.68 -6.94
C ASP A 122 7.99 13.40 -6.05
N ASN A 123 9.10 14.10 -6.30
CA ASN A 123 10.34 13.93 -5.54
C ASN A 123 10.19 14.18 -4.03
N ILE A 124 9.23 15.02 -3.63
CA ILE A 124 8.92 15.28 -2.22
C ILE A 124 7.95 14.22 -1.71
N ALA A 125 6.85 13.98 -2.43
CA ALA A 125 5.80 13.07 -1.98
C ALA A 125 6.27 11.61 -1.85
N PHE A 126 7.20 11.18 -2.70
CA PHE A 126 7.71 9.80 -2.73
C PHE A 126 9.11 9.66 -2.11
N GLN A 127 9.66 10.70 -1.47
CA GLN A 127 11.03 10.68 -0.95
C GLN A 127 11.31 9.47 -0.05
N ASP A 128 10.46 9.23 0.96
CA ASP A 128 10.64 8.12 1.90
C ASP A 128 10.56 6.76 1.20
N TYR A 129 9.74 6.64 0.16
CA TYR A 129 9.66 5.41 -0.65
C TYR A 129 10.91 5.21 -1.51
N TYR A 130 11.45 6.27 -2.11
CA TYR A 130 12.69 6.17 -2.88
C TYR A 130 13.89 5.84 -1.99
N CYS A 131 13.97 6.40 -0.78
CA CYS A 131 14.95 5.99 0.22
C CYS A 131 14.79 4.51 0.58
N TYR A 132 13.56 4.06 0.83
CA TYR A 132 13.26 2.66 1.13
C TYR A 132 13.75 1.70 0.02
N LEU A 133 13.52 2.03 -1.26
CA LEU A 133 13.98 1.22 -2.38
C LEU A 133 15.52 1.18 -2.50
N GLN A 134 16.22 2.25 -2.15
CA GLN A 134 17.68 2.31 -2.24
C GLN A 134 18.37 1.38 -1.22
N ASP A 135 17.71 1.09 -0.11
CA ASP A 135 18.20 0.17 0.91
C ASP A 135 18.13 -1.31 0.45
N SER A 136 17.47 -1.61 -0.69
CA SER A 136 17.37 -2.97 -1.25
C SER A 136 17.42 -3.01 -2.78
N THR A 137 18.54 -3.51 -3.33
CA THR A 137 18.77 -3.64 -4.78
C THR A 137 17.71 -4.48 -5.50
N GLU A 138 17.18 -5.52 -4.83
CA GLU A 138 16.10 -6.35 -5.39
C GLU A 138 14.80 -5.54 -5.57
N GLN A 139 14.47 -4.72 -4.58
CA GLN A 139 13.21 -3.95 -4.60
C GLN A 139 13.27 -2.79 -5.58
N LEU A 140 14.43 -2.14 -5.69
CA LEU A 140 14.66 -1.15 -6.74
C LEU A 140 14.39 -1.74 -8.12
N PHE A 141 14.91 -2.94 -8.40
CA PHE A 141 14.68 -3.62 -9.68
C PHE A 141 13.21 -3.96 -9.92
N LYS A 142 12.48 -4.45 -8.91
CA LYS A 142 11.04 -4.72 -9.04
C LYS A 142 10.22 -3.46 -9.30
N ALA A 143 10.53 -2.35 -8.61
CA ALA A 143 9.90 -1.07 -8.86
C ALA A 143 10.18 -0.57 -10.28
N GLU A 144 11.42 -0.71 -10.76
CA GLU A 144 11.79 -0.39 -12.14
C GLU A 144 11.04 -1.25 -13.17
N LEU A 145 10.91 -2.56 -12.93
CA LEU A 145 10.12 -3.43 -13.80
C LEU A 145 8.67 -2.98 -13.91
N LEU A 146 8.01 -2.63 -12.79
CA LEU A 146 6.64 -2.12 -12.80
C LEU A 146 6.49 -0.79 -13.57
N ARG A 147 7.56 0.00 -13.66
CA ARG A 147 7.62 1.26 -14.41
C ARG A 147 7.85 1.07 -15.91
N MET A 148 8.40 -0.07 -16.34
CA MET A 148 8.72 -0.36 -17.75
C MET A 148 7.53 -0.94 -18.53
N ILE A 149 6.50 -1.41 -17.84
CA ILE A 149 5.23 -1.92 -18.38
C ILE A 149 4.11 -0.91 -18.13
#